data_AF-A0AAN8R0T4-F1
#
_entry.id   AF-A0AAN8R0T4-F1
#
_cell.length_a   1.000
_cell.length_b   1.000
_cell.length_c   1.000
_cell.angle_alpha   90.00
_cell.angle_beta   90.00
_cell.angle_gamma   90.00
#
_symmetry.space_group_name_H-M   'P 1'
#
loop_
_entity.id
_entity.type
_entity.pdbx_description
1 polymer ?
#
loop_
_entity_poly.entity_id
_entity_poly.type
_entity_poly.pdbx_seq_one_letter_code
_entity_poly.pdbx_strand_id
1 'polypeptide(L)'
;MDSSSLLNTEIDNIHHEFKMLLDNLRNKISEVPTLDPKEMQEALEKIRKLHADFMAEEKKVKDAERALENSMDTRQEVKDHLSSCIILGDMEVLEKNVKALSVAKLNKNICGAPGDEECSKSECGGALCRDFLGQRECGGPTCKGSVPVSHNATETAEQVENDLIDLLQKLGDSKIKINEAKQMTQGTHEQAEKLQKKITDSKKKFNREKNDTKDLINRVKDYLTDDMVAPEDIENLVNAVLAFQLPGSPDDIRSMIQNIRGVLTNFTEFKEDLKKLKDQAKTAQDLLEKAQDIRDRTKGIDVTDIKKTMADTENTQDKVEQDLEKAKESNGMADQMIKEIEKKLNNIETNLNSTRTPEMLEEIEALKNKTEMNREQAEQAKADADAALGLDKVNVLFDKLKNGNINQGNNEVANERLKNITMEAEKIAKYVQDQIQQIDDLEKKIQDLIRNKEDKAKEVAMLLETVEALQKEIAARVDGYINCTS
;
A
#
# COMPACT_ATOMS: atom_id res chain seq x y z
N MET A 1 -112.10 -36.53 -14.45
CA MET A 1 -113.48 -37.00 -14.66
C MET A 1 -113.85 -36.59 -16.06
N ASP A 2 -114.43 -37.50 -16.85
CA ASP A 2 -114.74 -37.23 -18.25
C ASP A 2 -115.93 -36.26 -18.34
N SER A 3 -115.64 -34.96 -18.34
CA SER A 3 -116.66 -33.90 -18.38
C SER A 3 -117.52 -33.99 -19.65
N SER A 4 -117.05 -34.67 -20.68
CA SER A 4 -117.77 -34.94 -21.93
C SER A 4 -118.98 -35.85 -21.69
N SER A 5 -118.85 -36.86 -20.83
CA SER A 5 -119.96 -37.77 -20.54
C SER A 5 -121.06 -37.07 -19.73
N LEU A 6 -120.68 -36.17 -18.83
CA LEU A 6 -121.59 -35.34 -18.04
C LEU A 6 -122.36 -34.36 -18.93
N LEU A 7 -121.67 -33.63 -19.79
CA LEU A 7 -122.28 -32.67 -20.71
C LEU A 7 -123.24 -33.34 -21.70
N ASN A 8 -122.84 -34.48 -22.27
CA ASN A 8 -123.71 -35.25 -23.19
C ASN A 8 -124.96 -35.76 -22.46
N THR A 9 -124.82 -36.24 -21.23
CA THR A 9 -125.96 -36.67 -20.41
C THR A 9 -126.91 -35.50 -20.11
N GLU A 10 -126.38 -34.32 -19.88
CA GLU A 10 -127.16 -33.11 -19.57
C GLU A 10 -127.91 -32.59 -20.82
N ILE A 11 -127.26 -32.60 -21.99
CA ILE A 11 -127.90 -32.29 -23.28
C ILE A 11 -129.01 -33.30 -23.59
N ASP A 12 -128.74 -34.60 -23.43
CA ASP A 12 -129.72 -35.66 -23.68
C ASP A 12 -130.93 -35.54 -22.73
N ASN A 13 -130.70 -35.20 -21.46
CA ASN A 13 -131.76 -34.95 -20.48
C ASN A 13 -132.61 -33.72 -20.85
N ILE A 14 -131.98 -32.59 -21.22
CA ILE A 14 -132.69 -31.39 -21.67
C ILE A 14 -133.53 -31.71 -22.92
N HIS A 15 -132.97 -32.44 -23.88
CA HIS A 15 -133.67 -32.85 -25.09
C HIS A 15 -134.88 -33.74 -24.77
N HIS A 16 -134.71 -34.68 -23.83
CA HIS A 16 -135.77 -35.57 -23.38
C HIS A 16 -136.90 -34.80 -22.67
N GLU A 17 -136.58 -33.90 -21.74
CA GLU A 17 -137.57 -33.06 -21.06
C GLU A 17 -138.31 -32.13 -22.03
N PHE A 18 -137.60 -31.53 -22.98
CA PHE A 18 -138.18 -30.68 -24.01
C PHE A 18 -139.20 -31.45 -24.85
N LYS A 19 -138.85 -32.69 -25.25
CA LYS A 19 -139.72 -33.57 -26.02
C LYS A 19 -140.95 -33.99 -25.22
N MET A 20 -140.78 -34.37 -23.95
CA MET A 20 -141.86 -34.68 -23.02
C MET A 20 -142.84 -33.51 -22.84
N LEU A 21 -142.34 -32.29 -22.69
CA LEU A 21 -143.18 -31.08 -22.56
C LEU A 21 -143.92 -30.76 -23.86
N LEU A 22 -143.26 -30.90 -25.02
CA LEU A 22 -143.87 -30.73 -26.33
C LEU A 22 -144.99 -31.76 -26.59
N ASP A 23 -144.74 -33.02 -26.27
CA ASP A 23 -145.71 -34.10 -26.43
C ASP A 23 -146.89 -33.92 -25.47
N ASN A 24 -146.65 -33.47 -24.23
CA ASN A 24 -147.72 -33.14 -23.27
C ASN A 24 -148.57 -31.94 -23.75
N LEU A 25 -147.95 -30.86 -24.25
CA LEU A 25 -148.65 -29.75 -24.88
C LEU A 25 -149.47 -30.20 -26.09
N ARG A 26 -148.89 -31.03 -26.97
CA ARG A 26 -149.56 -31.55 -28.17
C ARG A 26 -150.75 -32.45 -27.85
N ASN A 27 -150.61 -33.34 -26.87
CA ASN A 27 -151.70 -34.20 -26.40
C ASN A 27 -152.81 -33.38 -25.73
N LYS A 28 -152.46 -32.40 -24.89
CA LYS A 28 -153.43 -31.50 -24.24
C LYS A 28 -154.17 -30.61 -25.25
N ILE A 29 -153.55 -30.18 -26.35
CA ILE A 29 -154.20 -29.38 -27.41
C ILE A 29 -155.22 -30.21 -28.22
N SER A 30 -155.11 -31.55 -28.20
CA SER A 30 -155.96 -32.45 -29.00
C SER A 30 -157.28 -32.86 -28.32
N GLU A 31 -157.48 -32.53 -27.04
CA GLU A 31 -158.72 -32.74 -26.28
C GLU A 31 -159.26 -31.39 -25.74
N VAL A 32 -160.52 -31.06 -26.04
CA VAL A 32 -161.15 -29.74 -25.84
C VAL A 32 -162.28 -29.86 -24.78
N PRO A 33 -162.62 -28.83 -23.95
CA PRO A 33 -161.86 -27.67 -23.48
C PRO A 33 -162.08 -27.38 -21.97
N THR A 34 -161.09 -27.64 -21.11
CA THR A 34 -160.87 -26.83 -19.89
C THR A 34 -159.37 -26.80 -19.62
N LEU A 35 -158.66 -26.06 -20.46
CA LEU A 35 -157.23 -25.81 -20.28
C LEU A 35 -157.06 -24.48 -19.56
N ASP A 36 -156.52 -24.53 -18.35
CA ASP A 36 -156.12 -23.35 -17.58
C ASP A 36 -155.03 -22.58 -18.36
N PRO A 37 -155.28 -21.34 -18.80
CA PRO A 37 -154.30 -20.52 -19.50
C PRO A 37 -152.97 -20.37 -18.75
N LYS A 38 -153.00 -20.51 -17.42
CA LYS A 38 -151.83 -20.37 -16.56
C LYS A 38 -150.85 -21.54 -16.71
N GLU A 39 -151.34 -22.77 -16.84
CA GLU A 39 -150.50 -23.96 -17.07
C GLU A 39 -149.83 -23.92 -18.46
N MET A 40 -150.54 -23.42 -19.48
CA MET A 40 -150.00 -23.30 -20.83
C MET A 40 -148.88 -22.25 -20.90
N GLN A 41 -149.06 -21.13 -20.18
CA GLN A 41 -148.04 -20.11 -20.04
C GLN A 41 -146.79 -20.64 -19.30
N GLU A 42 -146.98 -21.41 -18.21
CA GLU A 42 -145.87 -22.05 -17.48
C GLU A 42 -145.10 -23.05 -18.35
N ALA A 43 -145.79 -23.85 -19.17
CA ALA A 43 -145.14 -24.79 -20.08
C ALA A 43 -144.32 -24.07 -21.16
N LEU A 44 -144.85 -22.96 -21.72
CA LEU A 44 -144.12 -22.12 -22.67
C LEU A 44 -142.90 -21.43 -22.04
N GLU A 45 -143.01 -20.96 -20.80
CA GLU A 45 -141.84 -20.40 -20.09
C GLU A 45 -140.78 -21.46 -19.80
N LYS A 46 -141.18 -22.68 -19.40
CA LYS A 46 -140.25 -23.81 -19.24
C LYS A 46 -139.55 -24.16 -20.55
N ILE A 47 -140.28 -24.20 -21.66
CA ILE A 47 -139.72 -24.43 -23.00
C ILE A 47 -138.71 -23.33 -23.38
N ARG A 48 -139.04 -22.06 -23.13
CA ARG A 48 -138.12 -20.95 -23.39
C ARG A 48 -136.86 -21.02 -22.53
N LYS A 49 -137.00 -21.42 -21.26
CA LYS A 49 -135.88 -21.62 -20.35
C LYS A 49 -134.98 -22.77 -20.83
N LEU A 50 -135.54 -23.93 -21.12
CA LEU A 50 -134.78 -25.08 -21.65
C LEU A 50 -134.07 -24.75 -22.96
N HIS A 51 -134.70 -23.97 -23.85
CA HIS A 51 -134.05 -23.49 -25.07
C HIS A 51 -132.88 -22.54 -24.76
N ALA A 52 -133.04 -21.62 -23.81
CA ALA A 52 -131.95 -20.74 -23.38
C ALA A 52 -130.78 -21.53 -22.76
N ASP A 53 -131.08 -22.54 -21.95
CA ASP A 53 -130.09 -23.44 -21.35
C ASP A 53 -129.36 -24.25 -22.44
N PHE A 54 -130.09 -24.81 -23.42
CA PHE A 54 -129.49 -25.50 -24.57
C PHE A 54 -128.55 -24.59 -25.38
N MET A 55 -128.96 -23.36 -25.68
CA MET A 55 -128.12 -22.41 -26.41
C MET A 55 -126.87 -22.00 -25.61
N ALA A 56 -126.96 -21.97 -24.28
CA ALA A 56 -125.80 -21.72 -23.42
C ALA A 56 -124.80 -22.88 -23.46
N GLU A 57 -125.27 -24.14 -23.47
CA GLU A 57 -124.41 -25.31 -23.64
C GLU A 57 -123.81 -25.39 -25.06
N GLU A 58 -124.58 -25.08 -26.12
CA GLU A 58 -124.05 -25.01 -27.49
C GLU A 58 -122.91 -23.97 -27.61
N LYS A 59 -123.05 -22.83 -26.91
CA LYS A 59 -121.98 -21.82 -26.86
C LYS A 59 -120.72 -22.36 -26.19
N LYS A 60 -120.84 -23.13 -25.10
CA LYS A 60 -119.68 -23.75 -24.43
C LYS A 60 -118.97 -24.75 -25.36
N VAL A 61 -119.71 -25.50 -26.17
CA VAL A 61 -119.14 -26.41 -27.17
C VAL A 61 -118.31 -25.64 -28.20
N LYS A 62 -118.84 -24.55 -28.76
CA LYS A 62 -118.10 -23.70 -29.73
C LYS A 62 -116.84 -23.07 -29.13
N ASP A 63 -116.88 -22.66 -27.87
CA ASP A 63 -115.70 -22.13 -27.18
C ASP A 63 -114.65 -23.23 -26.92
N ALA A 64 -115.08 -24.47 -26.65
CA ALA A 64 -114.18 -25.63 -26.53
C ALA A 64 -113.53 -26.03 -27.87
N GLU A 65 -114.28 -25.98 -28.98
CA GLU A 65 -113.74 -26.21 -30.34
C GLU A 65 -112.63 -25.19 -30.66
N ARG A 66 -112.86 -23.90 -30.38
CA ARG A 66 -111.86 -22.85 -30.58
C ARG A 66 -110.61 -23.07 -29.71
N ALA A 67 -110.78 -23.52 -28.46
CA ALA A 67 -109.65 -23.82 -27.58
C ALA A 67 -108.83 -25.03 -28.07
N LEU A 68 -109.48 -26.02 -28.68
CA LEU A 68 -108.81 -27.17 -29.27
C LEU A 68 -107.97 -26.76 -30.50
N GLU A 69 -108.53 -25.93 -31.37
CA GLU A 69 -107.84 -25.42 -32.56
C GLU A 69 -106.59 -24.60 -32.18
N ASN A 70 -106.74 -23.66 -31.23
CA ASN A 70 -105.58 -22.93 -30.67
C ASN A 70 -104.50 -23.86 -30.08
N SER A 71 -104.91 -24.96 -29.43
CA SER A 71 -103.98 -25.95 -28.87
C SER A 71 -103.25 -26.73 -29.97
N MET A 72 -103.93 -27.04 -31.07
CA MET A 72 -103.32 -27.70 -32.23
C MET A 72 -102.28 -26.79 -32.89
N ASP A 73 -102.62 -25.52 -33.10
CA ASP A 73 -101.71 -24.52 -33.67
C ASP A 73 -100.48 -24.32 -32.77
N THR A 74 -100.68 -24.15 -31.46
CA THR A 74 -99.57 -24.02 -30.49
C THR A 74 -98.65 -25.25 -30.53
N ARG A 75 -99.21 -26.47 -30.61
CA ARG A 75 -98.39 -27.70 -30.68
C ARG A 75 -97.59 -27.78 -31.98
N GLN A 76 -98.17 -27.32 -33.09
CA GLN A 76 -97.49 -27.28 -34.38
C GLN A 76 -96.36 -26.25 -34.35
N GLU A 77 -96.61 -25.06 -33.81
CA GLU A 77 -95.61 -23.99 -33.66
C GLU A 77 -94.43 -24.43 -32.75
N VAL A 78 -94.72 -25.12 -31.63
CA VAL A 78 -93.68 -25.72 -30.78
C VAL A 78 -92.89 -26.79 -31.52
N LYS A 79 -93.54 -27.63 -32.33
CA LYS A 79 -92.86 -28.66 -33.12
C LYS A 79 -91.93 -28.04 -34.16
N ASP A 80 -92.35 -26.95 -34.80
CA ASP A 80 -91.55 -26.23 -35.79
C ASP A 80 -90.36 -25.51 -35.12
N HIS A 81 -90.57 -24.89 -33.96
CA HIS A 81 -89.49 -24.32 -33.14
C HIS A 81 -88.50 -25.38 -32.64
N LEU A 82 -88.98 -26.55 -32.19
CA LEU A 82 -88.10 -27.64 -31.75
C LEU A 82 -87.28 -28.20 -32.92
N SER A 83 -87.88 -28.26 -34.11
CA SER A 83 -87.20 -28.69 -35.34
C SER A 83 -86.12 -27.68 -35.77
N SER A 84 -86.31 -26.38 -35.53
CA SER A 84 -85.28 -25.36 -35.79
C SER A 84 -84.15 -25.36 -34.75
N CYS A 85 -84.41 -25.79 -33.51
CA CYS A 85 -83.39 -25.98 -32.48
C CYS A 85 -82.45 -27.17 -32.73
N ILE A 86 -82.76 -28.07 -33.68
CA ILE A 86 -81.86 -29.16 -34.12
C ILE A 86 -80.83 -28.62 -35.14
N ILE A 87 -80.30 -27.41 -34.92
CA ILE A 87 -78.99 -27.00 -35.42
C ILE A 87 -77.99 -27.23 -34.28
N LEU A 88 -77.93 -28.49 -33.80
CA LEU A 88 -76.83 -29.03 -33.00
C LEU A 88 -75.68 -29.51 -33.92
N GLY A 89 -75.54 -28.90 -35.09
CA GLY A 89 -74.65 -29.35 -36.17
C GLY A 89 -73.19 -28.94 -36.03
N ASP A 90 -72.81 -28.23 -34.97
CA ASP A 90 -71.42 -27.76 -34.83
C ASP A 90 -70.88 -27.80 -33.39
N MET A 91 -71.58 -28.45 -32.45
CA MET A 91 -71.06 -28.65 -31.09
C MET A 91 -69.81 -29.54 -31.09
N GLU A 92 -69.75 -30.54 -31.96
CA GLU A 92 -68.58 -31.42 -32.09
C GLU A 92 -67.38 -30.68 -32.71
N VAL A 93 -67.63 -29.79 -33.68
CA VAL A 93 -66.60 -28.93 -34.29
C VAL A 93 -66.17 -27.83 -33.32
N LEU A 94 -67.09 -27.22 -32.58
CA LEU A 94 -66.80 -26.24 -31.53
C LEU A 94 -66.03 -26.90 -30.38
N GLU A 95 -66.44 -28.08 -29.91
CA GLU A 95 -65.73 -28.85 -28.89
C GLU A 95 -64.34 -29.24 -29.38
N LYS A 96 -64.21 -29.66 -30.65
CA LYS A 96 -62.91 -29.94 -31.27
C LYS A 96 -62.04 -28.68 -31.39
N ASN A 97 -62.61 -27.54 -31.76
CA ASN A 97 -61.90 -26.26 -31.87
C ASN A 97 -61.51 -25.71 -30.49
N VAL A 98 -62.34 -25.89 -29.46
CA VAL A 98 -62.06 -25.55 -28.07
C VAL A 98 -60.99 -26.48 -27.49
N LYS A 99 -61.04 -27.79 -27.76
CA LYS A 99 -59.97 -28.74 -27.39
C LYS A 99 -58.67 -28.48 -28.15
N ALA A 100 -58.74 -27.94 -29.37
CA ALA A 100 -57.57 -27.56 -30.17
C ALA A 100 -56.97 -26.19 -29.80
N LEU A 101 -57.71 -25.34 -29.08
CA LEU A 101 -57.24 -24.07 -28.51
C LEU A 101 -56.27 -24.35 -27.35
N SER A 102 -55.02 -24.67 -27.70
CA SER A 102 -53.95 -24.90 -26.74
C SER A 102 -53.05 -23.69 -26.61
N VAL A 103 -52.92 -23.18 -25.38
CA VAL A 103 -51.92 -22.15 -25.03
C VAL A 103 -50.53 -22.75 -24.80
N ALA A 104 -50.36 -24.07 -24.96
CA ALA A 104 -49.14 -24.77 -24.57
C ALA A 104 -47.90 -24.28 -25.33
N LYS A 105 -48.04 -24.00 -26.62
CA LYS A 105 -46.94 -23.43 -27.43
C LYS A 105 -46.57 -22.02 -26.97
N LEU A 106 -47.56 -21.21 -26.63
CA LEU A 106 -47.35 -19.85 -26.12
C LEU A 106 -46.69 -19.89 -24.74
N ASN A 107 -47.17 -20.76 -23.84
CA ASN A 107 -46.59 -20.95 -22.52
C ASN A 107 -45.15 -21.47 -22.60
N LYS A 108 -44.86 -22.40 -23.53
CA LYS A 108 -43.50 -22.88 -23.77
C LYS A 108 -42.56 -21.77 -24.20
N ASN A 109 -43.03 -20.86 -25.06
CA ASN A 109 -42.24 -19.72 -25.49
C ASN A 109 -42.04 -18.69 -24.37
N ILE A 110 -43.05 -18.44 -23.52
CA ILE A 110 -43.00 -17.40 -22.48
C ILE A 110 -42.33 -17.91 -21.20
N CYS A 111 -42.76 -19.05 -20.67
CA CYS A 111 -42.32 -19.61 -19.39
C CYS A 111 -41.24 -20.69 -19.56
N GLY A 112 -41.16 -21.37 -20.71
CA GLY A 112 -40.16 -22.41 -20.99
C GLY A 112 -40.71 -23.84 -20.99
N ALA A 113 -41.95 -24.04 -20.55
CA ALA A 113 -42.65 -25.33 -20.52
C ALA A 113 -44.09 -25.20 -21.05
N PRO A 114 -44.75 -26.29 -21.49
CA PRO A 114 -46.09 -26.22 -22.07
C PRO A 114 -47.19 -25.78 -21.09
N GLY A 115 -46.99 -25.90 -19.77
CA GLY A 115 -47.93 -25.38 -18.76
C GLY A 115 -49.27 -26.13 -18.68
N ASP A 116 -49.27 -27.37 -19.16
CA ASP A 116 -50.34 -28.35 -19.06
C ASP A 116 -50.33 -29.11 -17.72
N GLU A 117 -49.22 -29.05 -16.98
CA GLU A 117 -49.09 -29.61 -15.64
C GLU A 117 -49.73 -28.72 -14.56
N GLU A 118 -50.15 -29.33 -13.45
CA GLU A 118 -50.53 -28.60 -12.25
C GLU A 118 -49.38 -27.71 -11.77
N CYS A 119 -49.68 -26.49 -11.31
CA CYS A 119 -48.66 -25.51 -10.93
C CYS A 119 -47.69 -26.00 -9.85
N SER A 120 -48.13 -26.92 -8.97
CA SER A 120 -47.29 -27.55 -7.96
C SER A 120 -46.27 -28.56 -8.52
N LYS A 121 -46.42 -28.98 -9.78
CA LYS A 121 -45.58 -29.96 -10.47
C LYS A 121 -44.80 -29.37 -11.65
N SER A 122 -45.30 -28.27 -12.23
CA SER A 122 -44.65 -27.60 -13.36
C SER A 122 -43.33 -26.93 -12.94
N GLU A 123 -42.22 -27.43 -13.48
CA GLU A 123 -40.86 -26.90 -13.21
C GLU A 123 -40.72 -25.41 -13.60
N CYS A 124 -41.43 -24.96 -14.64
CA CYS A 124 -41.38 -23.59 -15.14
C CYS A 124 -42.70 -22.81 -14.93
N GLY A 125 -43.62 -23.33 -14.12
CA GLY A 125 -44.93 -22.74 -13.91
C GLY A 125 -45.76 -22.61 -15.19
N GLY A 126 -46.53 -21.53 -15.29
CA GLY A 126 -47.37 -21.26 -16.47
C GLY A 126 -48.21 -20.01 -16.34
N ALA A 127 -48.84 -19.58 -17.43
CA ALA A 127 -49.62 -18.34 -17.51
C ALA A 127 -50.75 -18.25 -16.46
N LEU A 128 -51.23 -19.39 -15.95
CA LEU A 128 -52.26 -19.48 -14.92
C LEU A 128 -51.71 -19.70 -13.51
N CYS A 129 -50.43 -20.05 -13.37
CA CYS A 129 -49.82 -20.32 -12.08
C CYS A 129 -49.59 -19.06 -11.28
N ARG A 130 -49.69 -19.20 -9.96
CA ARG A 130 -49.50 -18.12 -9.01
C ARG A 130 -48.77 -18.62 -7.78
N ASP A 131 -47.87 -17.77 -7.28
CA ASP A 131 -47.16 -18.01 -6.04
C ASP A 131 -48.09 -17.80 -4.82
N PHE A 132 -47.54 -18.02 -3.62
CA PHE A 132 -48.25 -17.84 -2.35
C PHE A 132 -48.66 -16.38 -2.07
N LEU A 133 -48.08 -15.41 -2.78
CA LEU A 133 -48.43 -13.98 -2.73
C LEU A 133 -49.49 -13.62 -3.78
N GLY A 134 -49.92 -14.58 -4.60
CA GLY A 134 -50.88 -14.38 -5.68
C GLY A 134 -50.29 -13.75 -6.94
N GLN A 135 -48.98 -13.56 -7.04
CA GLN A 135 -48.29 -13.07 -8.24
C GLN A 135 -48.18 -14.18 -9.28
N ARG A 136 -48.10 -13.84 -10.57
CA ARG A 136 -47.98 -14.84 -11.64
C ARG A 136 -46.65 -15.57 -11.53
N GLU A 137 -46.69 -16.90 -11.54
CA GLU A 137 -45.53 -17.76 -11.39
C GLU A 137 -45.22 -18.43 -12.74
N CYS A 138 -44.20 -17.91 -13.42
CA CYS A 138 -43.82 -18.31 -14.77
C CYS A 138 -42.30 -18.16 -14.94
N GLY A 139 -41.63 -19.26 -15.27
CA GLY A 139 -40.18 -19.33 -15.43
C GLY A 139 -39.48 -19.95 -14.22
N GLY A 140 -38.15 -19.80 -14.22
CA GLY A 140 -37.21 -20.39 -13.27
C GLY A 140 -35.79 -20.38 -13.86
N PRO A 141 -34.73 -20.58 -13.07
CA PRO A 141 -33.35 -20.44 -13.55
C PRO A 141 -32.95 -21.42 -14.66
N THR A 142 -33.60 -22.58 -14.76
CA THR A 142 -33.36 -23.60 -15.81
C THR A 142 -34.27 -23.41 -17.03
N CYS A 143 -35.27 -22.54 -16.94
CA CYS A 143 -36.33 -22.40 -17.92
C CYS A 143 -35.91 -21.51 -19.09
N LYS A 144 -36.19 -21.97 -20.31
CA LYS A 144 -35.75 -21.31 -21.55
C LYS A 144 -36.82 -20.42 -22.19
N GLY A 145 -37.85 -20.05 -21.43
CA GLY A 145 -38.88 -19.12 -21.89
C GLY A 145 -38.38 -17.68 -21.91
N SER A 146 -39.05 -16.81 -22.68
CA SER A 146 -38.69 -15.41 -22.81
C SER A 146 -38.66 -14.67 -21.46
N VAL A 147 -39.59 -14.95 -20.54
CA VAL A 147 -39.66 -14.30 -19.22
C VAL A 147 -38.44 -14.65 -18.35
N PRO A 148 -38.15 -15.92 -18.02
CA PRO A 148 -36.98 -16.25 -17.20
C PRO A 148 -35.66 -15.88 -17.86
N VAL A 149 -35.53 -15.99 -19.20
CA VAL A 149 -34.33 -15.56 -19.92
C VAL A 149 -34.13 -14.04 -19.79
N SER A 150 -35.19 -13.24 -19.97
CA SER A 150 -35.11 -11.79 -19.81
C SER A 150 -34.79 -11.37 -18.37
N HIS A 151 -35.40 -12.04 -17.38
CA HIS A 151 -35.15 -11.76 -15.96
C HIS A 151 -33.70 -12.07 -15.59
N ASN A 152 -33.22 -13.27 -15.94
CA ASN A 152 -31.84 -13.68 -15.68
C ASN A 152 -30.83 -12.78 -16.40
N ALA A 153 -31.15 -12.31 -17.62
CA ALA A 153 -30.31 -11.36 -18.33
C ALA A 153 -30.23 -10.00 -17.61
N THR A 154 -31.35 -9.48 -17.11
CA THR A 154 -31.38 -8.24 -16.31
C THR A 154 -30.62 -8.39 -15.00
N GLU A 155 -30.90 -9.45 -14.24
CA GLU A 155 -30.22 -9.74 -12.96
C GLU A 155 -28.70 -9.90 -13.16
N THR A 156 -28.28 -10.61 -14.22
CA THR A 156 -26.87 -10.73 -14.59
C THR A 156 -26.27 -9.37 -14.96
N ALA A 157 -26.99 -8.51 -15.68
CA ALA A 157 -26.52 -7.19 -16.06
C ALA A 157 -26.35 -6.27 -14.84
N GLU A 158 -27.33 -6.25 -13.93
CA GLU A 158 -27.27 -5.50 -12.67
C GLU A 158 -26.11 -5.98 -11.78
N GLN A 159 -25.90 -7.30 -11.69
CA GLN A 159 -24.78 -7.86 -10.96
C GLN A 159 -23.44 -7.42 -11.56
N VAL A 160 -23.27 -7.52 -12.88
CA VAL A 160 -22.04 -7.09 -13.57
C VAL A 160 -21.80 -5.58 -13.41
N GLU A 161 -22.85 -4.77 -13.42
CA GLU A 161 -22.75 -3.33 -13.17
C GLU A 161 -22.22 -3.04 -11.76
N ASN A 162 -22.80 -3.68 -10.74
CA ASN A 162 -22.36 -3.52 -9.34
C ASN A 162 -20.92 -4.00 -9.14
N ASP A 163 -20.58 -5.18 -9.65
CA ASP A 163 -19.23 -5.74 -9.56
C ASP A 163 -18.21 -4.82 -10.27
N LEU A 164 -18.60 -4.18 -11.38
CA LEU A 164 -17.74 -3.23 -12.10
C LEU A 164 -17.52 -1.95 -11.31
N ILE A 165 -18.55 -1.43 -10.64
CA ILE A 165 -18.44 -0.25 -9.77
C ILE A 165 -17.46 -0.55 -8.61
N ASP A 166 -17.59 -1.70 -7.95
CA ASP A 166 -16.69 -2.12 -6.88
C ASP A 166 -15.24 -2.26 -7.38
N LEU A 167 -15.04 -2.88 -8.54
CA LEU A 167 -13.73 -2.99 -9.18
C LEU A 167 -13.12 -1.62 -9.49
N LEU A 168 -13.91 -0.68 -10.01
CA LEU A 168 -13.44 0.68 -10.30
C LEU A 168 -13.04 1.44 -9.02
N GLN A 169 -13.78 1.26 -7.93
CA GLN A 169 -13.44 1.85 -6.63
C GLN A 169 -12.13 1.26 -6.10
N LYS A 170 -12.00 -0.06 -6.11
CA LYS A 170 -10.77 -0.79 -5.75
C LYS A 170 -9.56 -0.34 -6.58
N LEU A 171 -9.71 -0.16 -7.89
CA LEU A 171 -8.66 0.37 -8.77
C LEU A 171 -8.29 1.82 -8.40
N GLY A 172 -9.27 2.63 -8.01
CA GLY A 172 -9.05 3.98 -7.48
C GLY A 172 -8.19 3.97 -6.21
N ASP A 173 -8.52 3.11 -5.26
CA ASP A 173 -7.77 2.96 -4.01
C ASP A 173 -6.34 2.45 -4.26
N SER A 174 -6.19 1.43 -5.12
CA SER A 174 -4.87 0.92 -5.53
C SER A 174 -4.02 2.02 -6.18
N LYS A 175 -4.61 2.90 -7.00
CA LYS A 175 -3.89 4.05 -7.59
C LYS A 175 -3.37 5.02 -6.53
N ILE A 176 -4.12 5.28 -5.46
CA ILE A 176 -3.67 6.14 -4.36
C ILE A 176 -2.48 5.47 -3.66
N LYS A 177 -2.61 4.20 -3.25
CA LYS A 177 -1.53 3.44 -2.60
C LYS A 177 -0.27 3.34 -3.46
N ILE A 178 -0.41 3.16 -4.78
CA ILE A 178 0.71 3.17 -5.73
C ILE A 178 1.47 4.50 -5.70
N ASN A 179 0.75 5.63 -5.69
CA ASN A 179 1.40 6.94 -5.63
C ASN A 179 2.09 7.19 -4.28
N GLU A 180 1.49 6.77 -3.18
CA GLU A 180 2.10 6.85 -1.84
C GLU A 180 3.37 6.00 -1.76
N ALA A 181 3.32 4.75 -2.22
CA ALA A 181 4.48 3.85 -2.27
C ALA A 181 5.59 4.43 -3.16
N LYS A 182 5.24 5.04 -4.29
CA LYS A 182 6.20 5.74 -5.17
C LYS A 182 6.87 6.91 -4.45
N GLN A 183 6.12 7.78 -3.78
CA GLN A 183 6.67 8.92 -3.04
C GLN A 183 7.57 8.46 -1.89
N MET A 184 7.14 7.46 -1.13
CA MET A 184 7.92 6.86 -0.04
C MET A 184 9.25 6.30 -0.57
N THR A 185 9.18 5.51 -1.65
CA THR A 185 10.37 4.93 -2.30
C THR A 185 11.34 6.01 -2.77
N GLN A 186 10.83 7.08 -3.38
CA GLN A 186 11.66 8.19 -3.80
C GLN A 186 12.30 8.93 -2.61
N GLY A 187 11.53 9.16 -1.53
CA GLY A 187 12.04 9.79 -0.31
C GLY A 187 13.14 8.95 0.35
N THR A 188 12.95 7.64 0.49
CA THR A 188 13.96 6.72 1.02
C THR A 188 15.19 6.66 0.11
N HIS A 189 15.03 6.72 -1.22
CA HIS A 189 16.14 6.82 -2.17
C HIS A 189 16.93 8.13 -2.02
N GLU A 190 16.27 9.27 -1.85
CA GLU A 190 16.96 10.55 -1.64
C GLU A 190 17.74 10.56 -0.31
N GLN A 191 17.16 9.97 0.75
CA GLN A 191 17.85 9.76 2.02
C GLN A 191 19.05 8.83 1.87
N ALA A 192 18.91 7.76 1.07
CA ALA A 192 19.97 6.83 0.71
C ALA A 192 21.17 7.54 0.09
N GLU A 193 20.94 8.38 -0.92
CA GLU A 193 21.99 9.12 -1.62
C GLU A 193 22.68 10.12 -0.68
N LYS A 194 21.89 10.82 0.14
CA LYS A 194 22.42 11.74 1.15
C LYS A 194 23.30 11.00 2.16
N LEU A 195 22.86 9.84 2.63
CA LEU A 195 23.62 8.98 3.53
C LEU A 195 24.91 8.47 2.86
N GLN A 196 24.85 8.06 1.60
CA GLN A 196 26.03 7.62 0.85
C GLN A 196 27.07 8.73 0.70
N LYS A 197 26.62 9.96 0.42
CA LYS A 197 27.49 11.14 0.42
C LYS A 197 28.11 11.34 1.80
N LYS A 198 27.30 11.28 2.86
CA LYS A 198 27.77 11.41 4.25
C LYS A 198 28.83 10.35 4.58
N ILE A 199 28.59 9.07 4.28
CA ILE A 199 29.57 7.99 4.47
C ILE A 199 30.88 8.30 3.75
N THR A 200 30.81 8.78 2.51
CA THR A 200 31.99 9.12 1.71
C THR A 200 32.78 10.27 2.35
N ASP A 201 32.10 11.30 2.83
CA ASP A 201 32.71 12.46 3.46
C ASP A 201 33.31 12.09 4.82
N SER A 202 32.60 11.32 5.67
CA SER A 202 33.13 10.83 6.94
C SER A 202 34.33 9.89 6.72
N LYS A 203 34.32 9.06 5.67
CA LYS A 203 35.48 8.22 5.29
C LYS A 203 36.70 9.06 4.90
N LYS A 204 36.52 10.14 4.13
CA LYS A 204 37.60 11.08 3.79
C LYS A 204 38.14 11.75 5.06
N LYS A 205 37.25 12.21 5.94
CA LYS A 205 37.61 12.83 7.22
C LYS A 205 38.42 11.86 8.11
N PHE A 206 37.94 10.63 8.26
CA PHE A 206 38.65 9.58 9.01
C PHE A 206 40.04 9.28 8.44
N ASN A 207 40.16 9.14 7.11
CA ASN A 207 41.47 8.90 6.48
C ASN A 207 42.44 10.07 6.64
N ARG A 208 41.92 11.31 6.58
CA ARG A 208 42.73 12.50 6.86
C ARG A 208 43.23 12.47 8.29
N GLU A 209 42.35 12.27 9.27
CA GLU A 209 42.76 12.25 10.67
C GLU A 209 43.77 11.13 10.94
N LYS A 210 43.55 9.93 10.40
CA LYS A 210 44.51 8.82 10.49
C LYS A 210 45.91 9.19 9.97
N ASN A 211 45.97 9.87 8.83
CA ASN A 211 47.24 10.28 8.23
C ASN A 211 47.88 11.41 9.02
N ASP A 212 47.10 12.39 9.48
CA ASP A 212 47.55 13.49 10.32
C ASP A 212 48.13 12.98 11.65
N THR A 213 47.46 12.03 12.32
CA THR A 213 47.97 11.38 13.54
C THR A 213 49.28 10.63 13.25
N LYS A 214 49.38 9.93 12.11
CA LYS A 214 50.61 9.22 11.73
C LYS A 214 51.77 10.19 11.45
N ASP A 215 51.50 11.31 10.78
CA ASP A 215 52.49 12.37 10.52
C ASP A 215 52.97 12.99 11.83
N LEU A 216 52.04 13.29 12.75
CA LEU A 216 52.38 13.81 14.08
C LEU A 216 53.29 12.85 14.87
N ILE A 217 52.96 11.55 14.91
CA ILE A 217 53.79 10.53 15.56
C ILE A 217 55.18 10.48 14.95
N ASN A 218 55.30 10.57 13.61
CA ASN A 218 56.60 10.60 12.94
C ASN A 218 57.39 11.88 13.29
N ARG A 219 56.75 13.05 13.29
CA ARG A 219 57.41 14.31 13.67
C ARG A 219 57.94 14.29 15.10
N VAL A 220 57.14 13.76 16.03
CA VAL A 220 57.56 13.57 17.43
C VAL A 220 58.76 12.61 17.50
N LYS A 221 58.70 11.49 16.77
CA LYS A 221 59.81 10.53 16.70
C LYS A 221 61.08 11.17 16.15
N ASP A 222 60.98 11.89 15.03
CA ASP A 222 62.11 12.54 14.38
C ASP A 222 62.77 13.56 15.33
N TYR A 223 61.96 14.38 16.02
CA TYR A 223 62.44 15.33 17.01
C TYR A 223 63.15 14.62 18.18
N LEU A 224 62.56 13.56 18.74
CA LEU A 224 63.18 12.80 19.85
C LEU A 224 64.51 12.13 19.47
N THR A 225 64.77 11.94 18.17
CA THR A 225 66.02 11.35 17.66
C THR A 225 67.09 12.36 17.23
N ASP A 226 66.83 13.67 17.32
CA ASP A 226 67.80 14.69 16.93
C ASP A 226 68.85 14.95 18.02
N ASP A 227 70.12 14.94 17.62
CA ASP A 227 71.28 15.07 18.50
C ASP A 227 71.41 16.43 19.22
N MET A 228 70.71 17.47 18.76
CA MET A 228 70.78 18.83 19.31
C MET A 228 69.58 19.22 20.18
N VAL A 229 68.70 18.28 20.50
CA VAL A 229 67.58 18.57 21.41
C VAL A 229 68.06 18.68 22.86
N ALA A 230 67.69 19.78 23.51
CA ALA A 230 68.00 20.00 24.91
C ALA A 230 67.23 19.00 25.80
N PRO A 231 67.85 18.43 26.85
CA PRO A 231 67.19 17.40 27.67
C PRO A 231 65.88 17.86 28.32
N GLU A 232 65.78 19.13 28.70
CA GLU A 232 64.56 19.74 29.24
C GLU A 232 63.43 19.82 28.21
N ASP A 233 63.78 20.06 26.93
CA ASP A 233 62.82 20.12 25.83
C ASP A 233 62.32 18.71 25.45
N ILE A 234 63.12 17.66 25.68
CA ILE A 234 62.68 16.25 25.58
C ILE A 234 61.65 15.94 26.68
N GLU A 235 61.93 16.33 27.92
CA GLU A 235 61.03 16.09 29.06
C GLU A 235 59.67 16.80 28.88
N ASN A 236 59.69 18.06 28.43
CA ASN A 236 58.48 18.80 28.10
C ASN A 236 57.67 18.12 26.97
N LEU A 237 58.34 17.66 25.92
CA LEU A 237 57.67 16.95 24.82
C LEU A 237 57.09 15.60 25.27
N VAL A 238 57.83 14.82 26.07
CA VAL A 238 57.35 13.55 26.62
C VAL A 238 56.12 13.76 27.50
N ASN A 239 56.11 14.81 28.32
CA ASN A 239 54.94 15.17 29.13
C ASN A 239 53.74 15.60 28.26
N ALA A 240 53.97 16.37 27.19
CA ALA A 240 52.94 16.73 26.22
C ALA A 240 52.37 15.50 25.48
N VAL A 241 53.23 14.54 25.12
CA VAL A 241 52.85 13.27 24.47
C VAL A 241 52.19 12.28 25.44
N LEU A 242 52.55 12.28 26.73
CA LEU A 242 51.85 11.49 27.75
C LEU A 242 50.48 12.06 28.09
N ALA A 243 50.34 13.38 28.02
CA ALA A 243 49.05 14.06 28.10
C ALA A 243 48.20 13.86 26.83
N PHE A 244 48.82 13.47 25.71
CA PHE A 244 48.13 13.16 24.47
C PHE A 244 47.33 11.86 24.60
N GLN A 245 46.01 12.00 24.54
CA GLN A 245 45.12 10.88 24.30
C GLN A 245 44.97 10.68 22.80
N LEU A 246 45.25 9.45 22.31
CA LEU A 246 44.87 9.03 20.97
C LEU A 246 43.39 9.34 20.70
N PRO A 247 42.97 9.49 19.43
CA PRO A 247 41.57 9.72 19.07
C PRO A 247 40.68 8.59 19.60
N GLY A 248 40.11 8.80 20.79
CA GLY A 248 39.37 7.81 21.56
C GLY A 248 40.24 6.83 22.36
N SER A 249 39.66 6.25 23.41
CA SER A 249 40.24 5.10 24.10
C SER A 249 40.43 3.91 23.15
N PRO A 250 41.28 2.92 23.48
CA PRO A 250 41.38 1.68 22.68
C PRO A 250 40.02 1.03 22.40
N ASP A 251 39.08 1.15 23.34
CA ASP A 251 37.72 0.65 23.18
C ASP A 251 36.89 1.54 22.23
N ASP A 252 37.08 2.86 22.23
CA ASP A 252 36.44 3.77 21.26
C ASP A 252 36.94 3.53 19.84
N ILE A 253 38.25 3.26 19.67
CA ILE A 253 38.85 2.90 18.38
C ILE A 253 38.31 1.54 17.92
N ARG A 254 38.22 0.54 18.81
CA ARG A 254 37.62 -0.76 18.50
C ARG A 254 36.15 -0.62 18.11
N SER A 255 35.40 0.20 18.83
CA SER A 255 34.01 0.55 18.54
C SER A 255 33.86 1.24 17.18
N MET A 256 34.73 2.21 16.86
CA MET A 256 34.78 2.81 15.52
C MET A 256 35.01 1.77 14.43
N ILE A 257 35.98 0.87 14.59
CA ILE A 257 36.28 -0.17 13.59
C ILE A 257 35.08 -1.08 13.38
N GLN A 258 34.41 -1.50 14.46
CA GLN A 258 33.19 -2.30 14.39
C GLN A 258 32.05 -1.53 13.70
N ASN A 259 31.87 -0.25 14.03
CA ASN A 259 30.88 0.61 13.39
C ASN A 259 31.17 0.78 11.89
N ILE A 260 32.43 1.00 11.49
CA ILE A 260 32.84 1.10 10.08
C ILE A 260 32.56 -0.21 9.33
N ARG A 261 32.92 -1.36 9.91
CA ARG A 261 32.60 -2.68 9.33
C ARG A 261 31.10 -2.86 9.17
N GLY A 262 30.33 -2.54 10.21
CA GLY A 262 28.87 -2.60 10.17
C GLY A 262 28.28 -1.68 9.10
N VAL A 263 28.79 -0.45 8.94
CA VAL A 263 28.35 0.46 7.88
C VAL A 263 28.65 -0.12 6.49
N LEU A 264 29.82 -0.73 6.28
CA LEU A 264 30.20 -1.33 4.99
C LEU A 264 29.36 -2.55 4.62
N THR A 265 29.09 -3.44 5.59
CA THR A 265 28.23 -4.61 5.38
C THR A 265 26.80 -4.18 5.08
N ASN A 266 26.20 -3.35 5.93
CA ASN A 266 24.83 -2.87 5.75
C ASN A 266 24.68 -2.08 4.43
N PHE A 267 25.70 -1.31 4.02
CA PHE A 267 25.68 -0.59 2.74
C PHE A 267 25.64 -1.53 1.51
N THR A 268 26.19 -2.73 1.62
CA THR A 268 26.16 -3.71 0.53
C THR A 268 24.77 -4.33 0.40
N GLU A 269 24.17 -4.74 1.52
CA GLU A 269 22.78 -5.23 1.58
C GLU A 269 21.79 -4.17 1.09
N PHE A 270 22.00 -2.92 1.52
CA PHE A 270 21.19 -1.77 1.14
C PHE A 270 21.16 -1.49 -0.38
N LYS A 271 22.24 -1.78 -1.11
CA LYS A 271 22.23 -1.66 -2.59
C LYS A 271 21.29 -2.66 -3.26
N GLU A 272 21.17 -3.86 -2.70
CA GLU A 272 20.25 -4.86 -3.23
C GLU A 272 18.81 -4.45 -2.96
N ASP A 273 18.52 -3.92 -1.77
CA ASP A 273 17.19 -3.43 -1.42
C ASP A 273 16.78 -2.19 -2.23
N LEU A 274 17.72 -1.27 -2.51
CA LEU A 274 17.49 -0.14 -3.41
C LEU A 274 17.12 -0.60 -4.84
N LYS A 275 17.73 -1.68 -5.31
CA LYS A 275 17.40 -2.26 -6.61
C LYS A 275 15.99 -2.87 -6.61
N LYS A 276 15.64 -3.63 -5.56
CA LYS A 276 14.29 -4.20 -5.39
C LYS A 276 13.22 -3.09 -5.41
N LEU A 277 13.49 -2.00 -4.70
CA LEU A 277 12.62 -0.82 -4.65
C LEU A 277 12.39 -0.19 -6.03
N LYS A 278 13.45 -0.07 -6.83
CA LYS A 278 13.33 0.44 -8.21
C LYS A 278 12.49 -0.48 -9.10
N ASP A 279 12.70 -1.79 -8.98
CA ASP A 279 11.94 -2.78 -9.75
C ASP A 279 10.45 -2.75 -9.34
N GLN A 280 10.16 -2.65 -8.05
CA GLN A 280 8.79 -2.51 -7.52
C GLN A 280 8.10 -1.22 -7.98
N ALA A 281 8.82 -0.08 -7.99
CA ALA A 281 8.28 1.18 -8.49
C ALA A 281 7.92 1.11 -9.98
N LYS A 282 8.73 0.40 -10.78
CA LYS A 282 8.43 0.13 -12.19
C LYS A 282 7.20 -0.76 -12.33
N THR A 283 7.12 -1.86 -11.58
CA THR A 283 5.95 -2.74 -11.55
C THR A 283 4.68 -1.95 -11.22
N ALA A 284 4.72 -1.09 -10.21
CA ALA A 284 3.58 -0.24 -9.83
C ALA A 284 3.13 0.71 -10.96
N GLN A 285 4.06 1.20 -11.78
CA GLN A 285 3.75 2.05 -12.94
C GLN A 285 3.15 1.26 -14.10
N ASP A 286 3.71 0.10 -14.44
CA ASP A 286 3.15 -0.80 -15.47
C ASP A 286 1.72 -1.24 -15.10
N LEU A 287 1.45 -1.42 -13.80
CA LEU A 287 0.14 -1.76 -13.28
C LEU A 287 -0.87 -0.61 -13.35
N LEU A 288 -0.43 0.64 -13.13
CA LEU A 288 -1.28 1.82 -13.31
C LEU A 288 -1.73 1.97 -14.76
N GLU A 289 -0.85 1.70 -15.73
CA GLU A 289 -1.19 1.74 -17.15
C GLU A 289 -2.23 0.67 -17.51
N LYS A 290 -2.08 -0.55 -16.99
CA LYS A 290 -3.07 -1.63 -17.18
C LYS A 290 -4.45 -1.26 -16.62
N ALA A 291 -4.50 -0.68 -15.41
CA ALA A 291 -5.76 -0.24 -14.82
C ALA A 291 -6.48 0.83 -15.67
N GLN A 292 -5.72 1.72 -16.32
CA GLN A 292 -6.27 2.73 -17.22
C GLN A 292 -6.80 2.12 -18.53
N ASP A 293 -6.05 1.17 -19.11
CA ASP A 293 -6.49 0.44 -20.31
C ASP A 293 -7.82 -0.30 -20.07
N ILE A 294 -7.95 -0.99 -18.93
CA ILE A 294 -9.18 -1.70 -18.57
C ILE A 294 -10.37 -0.76 -18.44
N ARG A 295 -10.21 0.37 -17.75
CA ARG A 295 -11.25 1.41 -17.63
C ARG A 295 -11.69 1.94 -19.00
N ASP A 296 -10.75 2.09 -19.94
CA ASP A 296 -11.06 2.62 -21.26
C ASP A 296 -11.70 1.56 -22.16
N ARG A 297 -11.36 0.28 -21.99
CA ARG A 297 -12.00 -0.86 -22.67
C ARG A 297 -13.44 -1.10 -22.23
N THR A 298 -13.78 -0.91 -20.95
CA THR A 298 -15.16 -1.10 -20.45
C THR A 298 -16.17 -0.08 -20.96
N LYS A 299 -15.75 0.94 -21.72
CA LYS A 299 -16.66 1.89 -22.40
C LYS A 299 -17.37 1.33 -23.64
N GLY A 300 -17.10 0.09 -24.08
CA GLY A 300 -17.63 -0.39 -25.37
C GLY A 300 -17.77 -1.90 -25.58
N ILE A 301 -18.11 -2.71 -24.56
CA ILE A 301 -18.06 -4.18 -24.66
C ILE A 301 -19.40 -4.86 -24.28
N ASP A 302 -19.65 -6.01 -24.91
CA ASP A 302 -20.68 -7.03 -24.60
C ASP A 302 -20.49 -7.62 -23.18
N VAL A 303 -21.57 -7.78 -22.41
CA VAL A 303 -21.59 -8.25 -21.01
C VAL A 303 -20.74 -9.52 -20.77
N THR A 304 -20.61 -10.38 -21.78
CA THR A 304 -19.86 -11.64 -21.68
C THR A 304 -18.34 -11.45 -21.60
N ASP A 305 -17.80 -10.50 -22.35
CA ASP A 305 -16.36 -10.16 -22.35
C ASP A 305 -15.98 -9.30 -21.14
N ILE A 306 -16.96 -8.60 -20.55
CA ILE A 306 -16.79 -7.81 -19.33
C ILE A 306 -16.42 -8.72 -18.15
N LYS A 307 -17.14 -9.83 -17.92
CA LYS A 307 -16.85 -10.74 -16.80
C LYS A 307 -15.42 -11.31 -16.85
N LYS A 308 -14.95 -11.73 -18.02
CA LYS A 308 -13.58 -12.23 -18.18
C LYS A 308 -12.56 -11.12 -17.91
N THR A 309 -12.79 -9.94 -18.47
CA THR A 309 -11.90 -8.78 -18.26
C THR A 309 -11.84 -8.39 -16.78
N MET A 310 -12.96 -8.44 -16.06
CA MET A 310 -13.03 -8.18 -14.63
C MET A 310 -12.22 -9.21 -13.83
N ALA A 311 -12.39 -10.51 -14.10
CA ALA A 311 -11.61 -11.55 -13.44
C ALA A 311 -10.09 -11.41 -13.67
N ASP A 312 -9.68 -11.09 -14.91
CA ASP A 312 -8.27 -10.80 -15.22
C ASP A 312 -7.76 -9.55 -14.48
N THR A 313 -8.64 -8.56 -14.27
CA THR A 313 -8.34 -7.32 -13.55
C THR A 313 -8.20 -7.56 -12.05
N GLU A 314 -9.12 -8.29 -11.42
CA GLU A 314 -9.04 -8.67 -10.02
C GLU A 314 -7.75 -9.45 -9.72
N ASN A 315 -7.43 -10.44 -10.54
CA ASN A 315 -6.16 -11.18 -10.43
C ASN A 315 -4.93 -10.26 -10.56
N THR A 316 -5.03 -9.22 -11.38
CA THR A 316 -3.97 -8.21 -11.51
C THR A 316 -3.91 -7.31 -10.29
N GLN A 317 -5.06 -6.91 -9.74
CA GLN A 317 -5.17 -6.12 -8.51
C GLN A 317 -4.60 -6.87 -7.30
N ASP A 318 -4.85 -8.17 -7.16
CA ASP A 318 -4.29 -8.97 -6.07
C ASP A 318 -2.75 -8.98 -6.12
N LYS A 319 -2.18 -9.08 -7.34
CA LYS A 319 -0.73 -8.95 -7.54
C LYS A 319 -0.23 -7.55 -7.19
N VAL A 320 -1.01 -6.50 -7.52
CA VAL A 320 -0.68 -5.11 -7.15
C VAL A 320 -0.59 -4.99 -5.63
N GLU A 321 -1.57 -5.48 -4.90
CA GLU A 321 -1.59 -5.38 -3.43
C GLU A 321 -0.42 -6.16 -2.81
N GLN A 322 -0.10 -7.34 -3.34
CA GLN A 322 1.07 -8.11 -2.91
C GLN A 322 2.39 -7.37 -3.17
N ASP A 323 2.56 -6.77 -4.35
CA ASP A 323 3.79 -6.05 -4.70
C ASP A 323 3.92 -4.72 -3.95
N LEU A 324 2.80 -4.05 -3.65
CA LEU A 324 2.75 -2.89 -2.77
C LEU A 324 3.20 -3.22 -1.34
N GLU A 325 2.73 -4.34 -0.79
CA GLU A 325 3.14 -4.74 0.57
C GLU A 325 4.64 -5.07 0.60
N LYS A 326 5.16 -5.80 -0.40
CA LYS A 326 6.61 -6.03 -0.51
C LYS A 326 7.41 -4.73 -0.64
N ALA A 327 6.87 -3.73 -1.35
CA ALA A 327 7.53 -2.43 -1.49
C ALA A 327 7.55 -1.66 -0.16
N LYS A 328 6.45 -1.71 0.59
CA LYS A 328 6.35 -1.12 1.92
C LYS A 328 7.29 -1.78 2.92
N GLU A 329 7.38 -3.10 2.92
CA GLU A 329 8.35 -3.86 3.72
C GLU A 329 9.80 -3.47 3.36
N SER A 330 10.12 -3.43 2.06
CA SER A 330 11.44 -3.06 1.57
C SER A 330 11.83 -1.63 1.95
N ASN A 331 10.89 -0.68 1.83
CA ASN A 331 11.08 0.70 2.29
C ASN A 331 11.30 0.76 3.80
N GLY A 332 10.52 0.01 4.59
CA GLY A 332 10.69 -0.06 6.05
C GLY A 332 12.06 -0.58 6.46
N MET A 333 12.55 -1.65 5.80
CA MET A 333 13.89 -2.18 6.03
C MET A 333 14.98 -1.18 5.65
N ALA A 334 14.85 -0.52 4.49
CA ALA A 334 15.79 0.50 4.03
C ALA A 334 15.84 1.70 5.00
N ASP A 335 14.70 2.20 5.46
CA ASP A 335 14.59 3.28 6.45
C ASP A 335 15.27 2.91 7.77
N GLN A 336 15.06 1.67 8.25
CA GLN A 336 15.71 1.18 9.46
C GLN A 336 17.23 1.11 9.27
N MET A 337 17.72 0.58 8.15
CA MET A 337 19.13 0.54 7.83
C MET A 337 19.74 1.96 7.75
N ILE A 338 19.04 2.91 7.13
CA ILE A 338 19.48 4.31 7.06
C ILE A 338 19.68 4.86 8.48
N LYS A 339 18.69 4.70 9.36
CA LYS A 339 18.75 5.17 10.75
C LYS A 339 19.90 4.51 11.53
N GLU A 340 20.10 3.21 11.35
CA GLU A 340 21.20 2.48 11.99
C GLU A 340 22.58 2.96 11.51
N ILE A 341 22.75 3.14 10.21
CA ILE A 341 23.99 3.65 9.62
C ILE A 341 24.21 5.09 10.07
N GLU A 342 23.20 5.96 10.05
CA GLU A 342 23.31 7.34 10.53
C GLU A 342 23.75 7.40 11.99
N LYS A 343 23.17 6.55 12.85
CA LYS A 343 23.58 6.45 14.26
C LYS A 343 25.04 6.01 14.40
N LYS A 344 25.46 4.97 13.67
CA LYS A 344 26.86 4.51 13.65
C LYS A 344 27.81 5.60 13.11
N LEU A 345 27.40 6.33 12.09
CA LEU A 345 28.19 7.41 11.49
C LEU A 345 28.36 8.59 12.45
N ASN A 346 27.27 9.01 13.12
CA ASN A 346 27.33 10.06 14.12
C ASN A 346 28.25 9.68 15.28
N ASN A 347 28.21 8.42 15.73
CA ASN A 347 29.13 7.91 16.74
C ASN A 347 30.59 7.99 16.28
N ILE A 348 30.87 7.60 15.03
CA ILE A 348 32.20 7.74 14.42
C ILE A 348 32.62 9.23 14.39
N GLU A 349 31.74 10.14 13.98
CA GLU A 349 32.06 11.57 13.87
C GLU A 349 32.29 12.24 15.23
N THR A 350 31.50 11.90 16.25
CA THR A 350 31.67 12.41 17.62
C THR A 350 33.01 11.99 18.20
N ASN A 351 33.36 10.70 18.12
CA ASN A 351 34.62 10.18 18.64
C ASN A 351 35.84 10.71 17.84
N LEU A 352 35.65 11.17 16.60
CA LEU A 352 36.68 11.84 15.78
C LEU A 352 36.93 13.29 16.20
N ASN A 353 35.87 14.02 16.58
CA ASN A 353 35.93 15.46 16.90
C ASN A 353 36.49 15.76 18.29
N SER A 354 36.54 14.77 19.19
CA SER A 354 36.92 14.95 20.59
C SER A 354 38.42 15.16 20.86
N THR A 355 39.28 15.22 19.84
CA THR A 355 40.71 14.85 20.04
C THR A 355 41.72 15.65 19.21
N ARG A 356 41.64 16.97 19.24
CA ARG A 356 42.77 17.80 18.79
C ARG A 356 42.83 19.06 19.63
N THR A 357 43.86 19.21 20.46
CA THR A 357 44.20 20.50 21.07
C THR A 357 45.15 21.21 20.09
N PRO A 358 44.72 22.31 19.43
CA PRO A 358 45.58 23.09 18.55
C PRO A 358 46.89 23.53 19.23
N GLU A 359 46.83 23.76 20.55
CA GLU A 359 47.95 24.15 21.40
C GLU A 359 49.14 23.19 21.33
N MET A 360 48.92 21.88 21.20
CA MET A 360 50.03 20.91 21.20
C MET A 360 50.77 20.88 19.85
N LEU A 361 50.06 21.10 18.74
CA LEU A 361 50.70 21.25 17.44
C LEU A 361 51.54 22.53 17.41
N GLU A 362 51.06 23.60 18.02
CA GLU A 362 51.83 24.84 18.20
C GLU A 362 53.05 24.64 19.11
N GLU A 363 52.93 23.88 20.21
CA GLU A 363 54.07 23.57 21.09
C GLU A 363 55.16 22.74 20.38
N ILE A 364 54.79 21.72 19.61
CA ILE A 364 55.77 20.91 18.85
C ILE A 364 56.48 21.77 17.80
N GLU A 365 55.74 22.63 17.10
CA GLU A 365 56.30 23.55 16.10
C GLU A 365 57.23 24.58 16.77
N ALA A 366 56.84 25.11 17.95
CA ALA A 366 57.62 26.06 18.72
C ALA A 366 58.92 25.44 19.25
N LEU A 367 58.87 24.22 19.78
CA LEU A 367 60.04 23.47 20.23
C LEU A 367 61.00 23.21 19.07
N LYS A 368 60.48 22.79 17.91
CA LYS A 368 61.30 22.60 16.71
C LYS A 368 62.02 23.87 16.27
N ASN A 369 61.31 25.00 16.22
CA ASN A 369 61.91 26.29 15.87
C ASN A 369 62.99 26.72 16.88
N LYS A 370 62.77 26.45 18.18
CA LYS A 370 63.76 26.71 19.22
C LYS A 370 65.02 25.85 19.05
N THR A 371 64.88 24.56 18.72
CA THR A 371 66.02 23.68 18.44
C THR A 371 66.82 24.14 17.22
N GLU A 372 66.14 24.57 16.15
CA GLU A 372 66.83 25.10 14.96
C GLU A 372 67.60 26.40 15.27
N MET A 373 66.99 27.30 16.03
CA MET A 373 67.66 28.51 16.50
C MET A 373 68.91 28.19 17.35
N ASN A 374 68.83 27.20 18.23
CA ASN A 374 69.97 26.76 19.02
C ASN A 374 71.09 26.19 18.11
N ARG A 375 70.73 25.50 17.03
CA ARG A 375 71.68 24.98 16.04
C ARG A 375 72.42 26.10 15.32
N GLU A 376 71.69 27.10 14.82
CA GLU A 376 72.28 28.28 14.19
C GLU A 376 73.21 29.04 15.14
N GLN A 377 72.80 29.21 16.40
CA GLN A 377 73.63 29.86 17.42
C GLN A 377 74.89 29.04 17.75
N ALA A 378 74.80 27.72 17.80
CA ALA A 378 75.95 26.86 18.03
C ALA A 378 76.95 26.90 16.86
N GLU A 379 76.46 26.94 15.61
CA GLU A 379 77.31 27.12 14.44
C GLU A 379 77.98 28.49 14.44
N GLN A 380 77.25 29.55 14.78
CA GLN A 380 77.81 30.90 14.89
C GLN A 380 78.87 30.98 15.99
N ALA A 381 78.59 30.43 17.18
CA ALA A 381 79.54 30.41 18.29
C ALA A 381 80.82 29.63 17.93
N LYS A 382 80.69 28.53 17.17
CA LYS A 382 81.84 27.80 16.65
C LYS A 382 82.65 28.63 15.65
N ALA A 383 81.98 29.30 14.71
CA ALA A 383 82.65 30.17 13.75
C ALA A 383 83.37 31.35 14.43
N ASP A 384 82.75 31.93 15.46
CA ASP A 384 83.34 33.00 16.26
C ASP A 384 84.54 32.51 17.09
N ALA A 385 84.46 31.30 17.66
CA ALA A 385 85.58 30.67 18.37
C ALA A 385 86.75 30.37 17.42
N ASP A 386 86.48 29.82 16.24
CA ASP A 386 87.49 29.56 15.19
C ASP A 386 88.15 30.88 14.72
N ALA A 387 87.38 31.97 14.63
CA ALA A 387 87.89 33.29 14.27
C ALA A 387 88.71 33.95 15.41
N ALA A 388 88.29 33.78 16.67
CA ALA A 388 89.00 34.28 17.85
C ALA A 388 90.32 33.53 18.10
N LEU A 389 90.37 32.23 17.80
CA LEU A 389 91.57 31.39 17.78
C LEU A 389 92.48 31.69 16.58
N GLY A 390 92.52 32.93 16.08
CA GLY A 390 93.42 33.40 15.02
C GLY A 390 94.92 33.35 15.40
N LEU A 391 95.41 32.15 15.73
CA LEU A 391 96.77 31.78 16.10
C LEU A 391 97.78 32.19 15.03
N ASP A 392 97.36 32.24 13.76
CA ASP A 392 98.23 32.60 12.63
C ASP A 392 98.75 34.04 12.70
N LYS A 393 97.94 35.01 13.17
CA LYS A 393 98.39 36.40 13.28
C LYS A 393 99.32 36.63 14.48
N VAL A 394 99.09 35.92 15.58
CA VAL A 394 99.88 36.07 16.82
C VAL A 394 101.26 35.45 16.67
N ASN A 395 101.36 34.27 16.04
CA ASN A 395 102.65 33.62 15.77
C ASN A 395 103.55 34.44 14.84
N VAL A 396 102.98 35.05 13.78
CA VAL A 396 103.73 35.90 12.84
C VAL A 396 104.26 37.19 13.49
N LEU A 397 103.51 37.78 14.42
CA LEU A 397 103.94 38.96 15.19
C LEU A 397 105.03 38.61 16.22
N PHE A 398 104.90 37.46 16.88
CA PHE A 398 105.88 36.97 17.85
C PHE A 398 107.23 36.64 17.20
N ASP A 399 107.22 36.00 16.02
CA ASP A 399 108.44 35.70 15.25
C ASP A 399 109.14 36.97 14.73
N LYS A 400 108.38 38.02 14.38
CA LYS A 400 108.96 39.33 14.00
C LYS A 400 109.60 40.07 15.18
N LEU A 401 109.04 39.95 16.38
CA LEU A 401 109.58 40.56 17.60
C LEU A 401 110.85 39.85 18.09
N LYS A 402 110.90 38.52 17.97
CA LYS A 402 112.08 37.71 18.34
C LYS A 402 113.31 38.01 17.48
N ASN A 403 113.11 38.36 16.21
CA ASN A 403 114.20 38.61 15.26
C ASN A 403 114.68 40.07 15.20
N GLY A 404 114.03 41.01 15.89
CA GLY A 404 114.31 42.46 15.80
C GLY A 404 115.36 43.01 16.78
N ASN A 405 115.93 42.22 17.69
CA ASN A 405 116.71 42.75 18.83
C ASN A 405 118.23 42.48 18.77
N ILE A 406 118.83 42.55 17.59
CA ILE A 406 120.30 42.50 17.46
C ILE A 406 120.74 43.81 16.82
N ASN A 407 121.23 44.73 17.66
CA ASN A 407 121.92 46.00 17.36
C ASN A 407 121.04 47.27 17.32
N GLN A 408 121.03 48.06 18.41
CA GLN A 408 121.64 49.40 18.43
C GLN A 408 121.50 50.14 19.79
N GLY A 409 122.59 50.86 20.10
CA GLY A 409 122.89 51.83 21.15
C GLY A 409 121.79 52.52 21.98
N ASN A 410 122.16 52.79 23.23
CA ASN A 410 121.49 53.65 24.22
C ASN A 410 120.85 54.88 23.58
N ASN A 411 119.53 54.82 23.40
CA ASN A 411 118.69 55.95 23.00
C ASN A 411 117.46 55.95 23.91
N GLU A 412 117.28 57.00 24.69
CA GLU A 412 116.26 57.09 25.76
C GLU A 412 114.83 56.91 25.20
N VAL A 413 114.60 57.36 23.96
CA VAL A 413 113.36 57.16 23.19
C VAL A 413 113.12 55.70 22.80
N ALA A 414 114.19 54.93 22.56
CA ALA A 414 114.08 53.49 22.26
C ALA A 414 113.74 52.69 23.53
N ASN A 415 114.28 53.07 24.68
CA ASN A 415 113.91 52.47 25.97
C ASN A 415 112.47 52.79 26.38
N GLU A 416 111.98 54.01 26.12
CA GLU A 416 110.59 54.39 26.40
C GLU A 416 109.60 53.68 25.46
N ARG A 417 109.94 53.56 24.16
CA ARG A 417 109.19 52.72 23.21
C ARG A 417 109.20 51.24 23.61
N LEU A 418 110.34 50.70 24.03
CA LEU A 418 110.45 49.33 24.48
C LEU A 418 109.59 49.11 25.73
N LYS A 419 109.59 50.05 26.68
CA LYS A 419 108.76 49.98 27.89
C LYS A 419 107.27 50.02 27.55
N ASN A 420 106.85 50.84 26.58
CA ASN A 420 105.48 50.85 26.07
C ASN A 420 105.12 49.56 25.33
N ILE A 421 106.03 49.01 24.52
CA ILE A 421 105.82 47.73 23.82
C ILE A 421 105.72 46.57 24.83
N THR A 422 106.56 46.55 25.87
CA THR A 422 106.51 45.55 26.93
C THR A 422 105.22 45.66 27.73
N MET A 423 104.78 46.88 28.09
CA MET A 423 103.48 47.09 28.74
C MET A 423 102.31 46.65 27.88
N GLU A 424 102.32 46.95 26.57
CA GLU A 424 101.27 46.50 25.65
C GLU A 424 101.31 44.98 25.47
N ALA A 425 102.48 44.36 25.40
CA ALA A 425 102.64 42.90 25.36
C ALA A 425 102.15 42.22 26.65
N GLU A 426 102.42 42.80 27.83
CA GLU A 426 101.87 42.32 29.10
C GLU A 426 100.35 42.47 29.17
N LYS A 427 99.81 43.56 28.62
CA LYS A 427 98.37 43.82 28.55
C LYS A 427 97.67 42.83 27.61
N ILE A 428 98.29 42.53 26.47
CA ILE A 428 97.82 41.51 25.52
C ILE A 428 97.94 40.11 26.13
N ALA A 429 99.04 39.77 26.80
CA ALA A 429 99.20 38.48 27.46
C ALA A 429 98.13 38.27 28.55
N LYS A 430 97.85 39.31 29.34
CA LYS A 430 96.77 39.28 30.34
C LYS A 430 95.40 39.13 29.70
N TYR A 431 95.13 39.86 28.61
CA TYR A 431 93.89 39.72 27.85
C TYR A 431 93.72 38.31 27.27
N VAL A 432 94.76 37.73 26.66
CA VAL A 432 94.74 36.37 26.13
C VAL A 432 94.54 35.34 27.25
N GLN A 433 95.17 35.53 28.40
CA GLN A 433 95.00 34.63 29.54
C GLN A 433 93.58 34.70 30.14
N ASP A 434 92.99 35.90 30.22
CA ASP A 434 91.60 36.07 30.62
C ASP A 434 90.63 35.41 29.61
N GLN A 435 90.94 35.46 28.30
CA GLN A 435 90.16 34.79 27.26
C GLN A 435 90.30 33.25 27.32
N ILE A 436 91.51 32.72 27.55
CA ILE A 436 91.73 31.28 27.74
C ILE A 436 90.94 30.77 28.96
N GLN A 437 90.93 31.52 30.07
CA GLN A 437 90.16 31.14 31.25
C GLN A 437 88.64 31.14 30.97
N GLN A 438 88.14 32.09 30.18
CA GLN A 438 86.74 32.11 29.74
C GLN A 438 86.39 30.90 28.86
N ILE A 439 87.30 30.49 27.97
CA ILE A 439 87.14 29.30 27.13
C ILE A 439 87.15 28.02 27.99
N ASP A 440 88.06 27.88 28.94
CA ASP A 440 88.11 26.75 29.88
C ASP A 440 86.81 26.61 30.70
N ASP A 441 86.27 27.74 31.18
CA ASP A 441 85.01 27.76 31.93
C ASP A 441 83.81 27.40 31.03
N LEU A 442 83.84 27.79 29.75
CA LEU A 442 82.86 27.39 28.74
C LEU A 442 82.96 25.91 28.39
N GLU A 443 84.17 25.37 28.18
CA GLU A 443 84.39 23.95 27.91
C GLU A 443 83.89 23.07 29.06
N LYS A 444 84.14 23.46 30.32
CA LYS A 444 83.58 22.76 31.49
C LYS A 444 82.06 22.76 31.48
N LYS A 445 81.43 23.91 31.21
CA LYS A 445 79.96 23.98 31.08
C LYS A 445 79.44 23.08 29.97
N ILE A 446 80.11 23.03 28.82
CA ILE A 446 79.73 22.15 27.71
C ILE A 446 79.87 20.68 28.12
N GLN A 447 80.96 20.30 28.79
CA GLN A 447 81.13 18.93 29.29
C GLN A 447 80.06 18.52 30.31
N ASP A 448 79.67 19.42 31.21
CA ASP A 448 78.60 19.17 32.18
C ASP A 448 77.24 19.02 31.48
N LEU A 449 76.96 19.84 30.46
CA LEU A 449 75.75 19.72 29.63
C LEU A 449 75.71 18.41 28.84
N ILE A 450 76.85 17.95 28.30
CA ILE A 450 76.95 16.68 27.59
C ILE A 450 76.66 15.51 28.54
N ARG A 451 77.22 15.51 29.76
CA ARG A 451 76.91 14.50 30.77
C ARG A 451 75.43 14.48 31.14
N ASN A 452 74.84 15.66 31.36
CA ASN A 452 73.42 15.76 31.67
C ASN A 452 72.55 15.21 30.53
N LYS A 453 72.91 15.51 29.27
CA LYS A 453 72.27 14.90 28.09
C LYS A 453 72.35 13.38 28.09
N GLU A 454 73.53 12.81 28.33
CA GLU A 454 73.71 11.36 28.35
C GLU A 454 72.88 10.68 29.44
N ASP A 455 72.78 11.29 30.62
CA ASP A 455 71.99 10.74 31.72
C ASP A 455 70.48 10.83 31.44
N LYS A 456 70.00 11.94 30.89
CA LYS A 456 68.60 12.07 30.44
C LYS A 456 68.26 11.14 29.28
N ALA A 457 69.19 10.91 28.35
CA ALA A 457 69.00 9.94 27.27
C ALA A 457 68.84 8.49 27.81
N LYS A 458 69.60 8.11 28.85
CA LYS A 458 69.42 6.81 29.53
C LYS A 458 68.06 6.72 30.22
N GLU A 459 67.61 7.80 30.86
CA GLU A 459 66.29 7.85 31.50
C GLU A 459 65.15 7.62 30.49
N VAL A 460 65.23 8.28 29.33
CA VAL A 460 64.28 8.08 28.22
C VAL A 460 64.33 6.66 27.66
N ALA A 461 65.52 6.07 27.51
CA ALA A 461 65.65 4.68 27.05
C ALA A 461 64.97 3.69 28.01
N MET A 462 65.11 3.88 29.32
CA MET A 462 64.42 3.06 30.33
C MET A 462 62.90 3.24 30.28
N LEU A 463 62.41 4.47 30.05
CA LEU A 463 60.99 4.73 29.87
C LEU A 463 60.45 4.05 28.60
N LEU A 464 61.21 4.06 27.50
CA LEU A 464 60.83 3.39 26.26
C LEU A 464 60.71 1.87 26.46
N GLU A 465 61.69 1.23 27.10
CA GLU A 465 61.63 -0.20 27.45
C GLU A 465 60.41 -0.52 28.32
N THR A 466 60.08 0.37 29.26
CA THR A 466 58.89 0.22 30.13
C THR A 466 57.60 0.28 29.31
N VAL A 467 57.49 1.21 28.37
CA VAL A 467 56.33 1.33 27.47
C VAL A 467 56.21 0.12 26.56
N GLU A 468 57.30 -0.38 25.98
CA GLU A 468 57.29 -1.59 25.15
C GLU A 468 56.90 -2.84 25.95
N ALA A 469 57.37 -2.96 27.20
CA ALA A 469 56.97 -4.04 28.09
C ALA A 469 55.47 -3.99 28.41
N LEU A 470 54.93 -2.80 28.74
CA LEU A 470 53.51 -2.59 28.96
C LEU A 470 52.68 -2.90 27.69
N GLN A 471 53.18 -2.50 26.51
CA GLN A 471 52.52 -2.79 25.25
C GLN A 471 52.45 -4.30 24.98
N LYS A 472 53.54 -5.04 25.23
CA LYS A 472 53.55 -6.51 25.12
C LYS A 472 52.61 -7.17 26.12
N GLU A 473 52.53 -6.67 27.36
CA GLU A 473 51.61 -7.21 28.36
C GLU A 473 50.14 -6.94 27.99
N ILE A 474 49.84 -5.74 27.48
CA ILE A 474 48.50 -5.42 26.96
C ILE A 474 48.16 -6.33 25.79
N ALA A 475 49.09 -6.53 24.84
CA ALA A 475 48.89 -7.44 23.71
C ALA A 475 48.65 -8.90 24.17
N ALA A 476 49.44 -9.39 25.13
CA ALA A 476 49.28 -10.74 25.69
C ALA A 476 47.95 -10.90 26.45
N ARG A 477 47.51 -9.88 27.20
CA ARG A 477 46.20 -9.89 27.85
C ARG A 477 45.07 -9.87 26.83
N VAL A 478 45.19 -9.08 25.77
CA VAL A 478 44.22 -9.04 24.67
C VAL A 478 44.13 -10.42 23.98
N ASP A 479 45.26 -11.06 23.67
CA ASP A 479 45.28 -12.42 23.11
C ASP A 479 44.71 -13.46 24.08
N GLY A 480 44.98 -13.33 25.38
CA GLY A 480 44.37 -14.18 26.42
C GLY A 480 42.85 -14.02 26.48
N TYR A 481 42.33 -12.80 26.41
CA TYR A 481 40.89 -12.54 26.34
C TYR A 481 40.25 -13.04 25.04
N ILE A 482 40.98 -13.00 23.92
CA ILE A 482 40.53 -13.58 22.64
C ILE A 482 40.48 -15.11 22.73
N ASN A 483 41.49 -15.75 23.33
CA ASN A 483 41.56 -17.22 23.45
C ASN A 483 40.69 -17.81 24.57
N CYS A 484 40.25 -17.01 25.55
CA CYS A 484 39.28 -17.42 26.58
C CYS A 484 37.81 -17.45 26.08
N THR A 485 37.58 -17.34 24.77
CA THR A 485 36.25 -17.50 24.15
C THR A 485 36.05 -18.85 23.45
N SER A 486 36.75 -19.91 23.90
CA SER A 486 36.41 -21.31 23.60
C SER A 486 35.85 -22.03 24.82
#